data_AF-A0A1W2B7A0-F1
#
_entry.id   AF-A0A1W2B7A0-F1
#
_cell.length_a   1.000
_cell.length_b   1.000
_cell.length_c   1.000
_cell.angle_alpha   90.00
_cell.angle_beta   90.00
_cell.angle_gamma   90.00
#
_symmetry.space_group_name_H-M   'P 1'
#
loop_
_entity.id
_entity.type
_entity.pdbx_description
1 polymer ?
#
loop_
_entity_poly.entity_id
_entity_poly.type
_entity_poly.pdbx_seq_one_letter_code
_entity_poly.pdbx_strand_id
1 'polypeptide(L)'
;MKLYIGGAYQGQEELARQENPSAEIFPDFHERIRKAVLAEKQDPRAFAEQFCAEHPDAVVTANEVGAGVVPMAAEDRAFREAVGRALCVIAGKAEQVTRCTCGIGVRIK
;
A
#
# COMPACT_ATOMS: atom_id res chain seq x y z
N MET A 1 -3.70 11.43 -6.25
CA MET A 1 -2.97 10.27 -5.71
C MET A 1 -3.12 9.05 -6.62
N LYS A 2 -2.06 8.26 -6.79
CA LYS A 2 -2.09 6.96 -7.50
C LYS A 2 -1.55 5.85 -6.60
N LEU A 3 -2.12 4.66 -6.69
CA LEU A 3 -1.74 3.51 -5.86
C LEU A 3 -1.32 2.34 -6.74
N TYR A 4 -0.13 1.79 -6.48
CA TYR A 4 0.39 0.57 -7.10
C TYR A 4 0.50 -0.54 -6.05
N ILE A 5 -0.21 -1.64 -6.27
CA ILE A 5 -0.22 -2.79 -5.37
C ILE A 5 0.30 -4.03 -6.08
N GLY A 6 0.83 -4.99 -5.33
CA GLY A 6 1.24 -6.28 -5.86
C GLY A 6 1.75 -7.19 -4.75
N GLY A 7 2.07 -8.44 -5.06
CA GLY A 7 2.82 -9.28 -4.14
C GLY A 7 4.25 -8.78 -3.92
N ALA A 8 4.98 -9.45 -3.03
CA ALA A 8 6.42 -9.20 -2.90
C ALA A 8 7.13 -9.46 -4.25
N TYR A 9 8.05 -8.57 -4.60
CA TYR A 9 8.90 -8.65 -5.80
C TYR A 9 8.14 -8.72 -7.13
N GLN A 10 6.92 -8.16 -7.21
CA GLN A 10 6.13 -8.15 -8.45
C GLN A 10 6.46 -6.99 -9.40
N GLY A 11 7.33 -6.04 -9.01
CA GLY A 11 7.76 -4.91 -9.86
C GLY A 11 6.86 -3.68 -9.79
N GLN A 12 5.94 -3.59 -8.82
CA GLN A 12 5.04 -2.45 -8.61
C GLN A 12 5.76 -1.12 -8.39
N GLU A 13 6.90 -1.11 -7.71
CA GLU A 13 7.67 0.13 -7.49
C GLU A 13 8.35 0.60 -8.78
N GLU A 14 9.02 -0.30 -9.49
CA GLU A 14 9.65 0.01 -10.77
C GLU A 14 8.60 0.51 -11.77
N LEU A 15 7.46 -0.17 -11.87
CA LEU A 15 6.33 0.26 -12.70
C LEU A 15 5.83 1.66 -12.30
N ALA A 16 5.65 1.92 -11.00
CA ALA A 16 5.21 3.23 -10.52
C ALA A 16 6.21 4.35 -10.88
N ARG A 17 7.52 4.07 -10.80
CA ARG A 17 8.60 5.00 -11.19
C ARG A 17 8.57 5.28 -12.69
N GLN A 18 8.44 4.24 -13.51
CA GLN A 18 8.39 4.37 -14.97
C GLN A 18 7.18 5.18 -15.43
N GLU A 19 6.00 4.94 -14.85
CA GLU A 19 4.77 5.65 -15.21
C GLU A 19 4.67 7.07 -14.61
N ASN A 20 5.46 7.38 -13.58
CA ASN A 20 5.40 8.65 -12.86
C ASN A 20 6.80 9.24 -12.58
N PRO A 21 7.60 9.56 -13.60
CA PRO A 21 9.02 9.89 -13.46
C PRO A 21 9.30 11.16 -12.64
N SER A 22 8.33 12.05 -12.51
CA SER A 22 8.47 13.32 -11.77
C SER A 22 7.66 13.38 -10.47
N ALA A 23 6.97 12.28 -10.11
CA ALA A 23 6.14 12.26 -8.91
C ALA A 23 6.95 11.87 -7.67
N GLU A 24 6.53 12.38 -6.51
CA GLU A 24 6.97 11.86 -5.23
C GLU A 24 6.38 10.46 -5.02
N ILE A 25 7.26 9.48 -4.82
CA ILE A 25 6.88 8.07 -4.65
C ILE A 25 7.15 7.65 -3.22
N PHE A 26 6.13 7.09 -2.59
CA PHE A 26 6.16 6.49 -1.27
C PHE A 26 6.20 4.96 -1.41
N PRO A 27 7.41 4.36 -1.49
CA PRO A 27 7.54 2.93 -1.59
C PRO A 27 7.26 2.25 -0.24
N ASP A 28 7.05 0.93 -0.30
CA ASP A 28 6.91 0.05 0.85
C ASP A 28 5.92 0.54 1.90
N PHE A 29 4.78 1.08 1.44
CA PHE A 29 3.80 1.69 2.35
C PHE A 29 3.23 0.69 3.37
N HIS A 30 3.20 -0.60 3.03
CA HIS A 30 2.89 -1.69 3.96
C HIS A 30 3.84 -1.75 5.17
N GLU A 31 5.13 -1.45 5.02
CA GLU A 31 6.07 -1.37 6.14
C GLU A 31 5.91 -0.08 6.97
N ARG A 32 5.51 1.03 6.34
CA ARG A 32 5.08 2.22 7.08
C ARG A 32 3.87 1.92 7.96
N ILE A 33 2.88 1.20 7.41
CA ILE A 33 1.71 0.74 8.16
C ILE A 33 2.14 -0.21 9.29
N ARG A 34 3.09 -1.13 9.05
CA ARG A 34 3.64 -2.01 10.10
C ARG A 34 4.15 -1.19 11.28
N LYS A 35 5.00 -0.20 11.02
CA LYS A 35 5.59 0.66 12.05
C LYS A 35 4.50 1.44 12.80
N ALA A 36 3.64 2.15 12.08
CA ALA A 36 2.58 2.96 12.65
C ALA A 36 1.64 2.15 13.56
N VAL A 37 1.22 0.96 13.11
CA VAL A 37 0.19 0.20 13.82
C VAL A 37 0.77 -0.76 14.85
N LEU A 38 1.87 -1.45 14.55
CA LEU A 38 2.41 -2.46 15.47
C LEU A 38 3.35 -1.86 16.51
N ALA A 39 4.21 -0.90 16.12
CA ALA A 39 5.13 -0.27 17.04
C ALA A 39 4.49 0.93 17.74
N GLU A 40 3.82 1.81 16.99
CA GLU A 40 3.28 3.08 17.50
C GLU A 40 1.80 2.99 17.92
N LYS A 41 1.16 1.82 17.74
CA LYS A 41 -0.22 1.52 18.16
C LYS A 41 -1.27 2.47 17.56
N GLN A 42 -0.99 3.04 16.39
CA GLN A 42 -1.94 3.87 15.66
C GLN A 42 -3.06 3.03 15.03
N ASP A 43 -4.22 3.65 14.82
CA ASP A 43 -5.27 3.04 14.01
C ASP A 43 -4.89 3.06 12.51
N PRO A 44 -4.96 1.93 11.79
CA PRO A 44 -4.55 1.84 10.39
C PRO A 44 -5.35 2.77 9.47
N ARG A 45 -6.63 3.01 9.75
CA ARG A 45 -7.47 3.87 8.90
C ARG A 45 -7.15 5.32 9.15
N ALA A 46 -7.05 5.74 10.41
CA ALA A 46 -6.66 7.10 10.78
C ALA A 46 -5.29 7.48 10.21
N PHE A 47 -4.30 6.57 10.31
CA PHE A 47 -2.98 6.75 9.70
C PHE A 47 -3.07 6.96 8.18
N ALA A 48 -3.84 6.12 7.48
CA ALA A 48 -4.03 6.24 6.03
C ALA A 48 -4.79 7.50 5.63
N GLU A 49 -5.82 7.90 6.39
CA GLU A 49 -6.58 9.14 6.16
C GLU A 49 -5.71 10.37 6.31
N GLN A 50 -4.90 10.42 7.38
CA GLN A 50 -3.94 11.49 7.62
C GLN A 50 -2.92 11.57 6.47
N PHE A 51 -2.33 10.45 6.09
CA PHE A 51 -1.39 10.39 4.97
C PHE A 51 -2.01 10.91 3.67
N CYS A 52 -3.26 10.53 3.36
CA CYS A 52 -3.97 11.04 2.19
C CYS A 52 -4.21 12.55 2.23
N ALA A 53 -4.46 13.13 3.41
CA ALA A 53 -4.67 14.56 3.58
C ALA A 53 -3.36 15.36 3.41
N GLU A 54 -2.25 14.82 3.91
CA GLU A 54 -0.92 15.43 3.81
C GLU A 54 -0.31 15.30 2.41
N HIS A 55 -0.65 14.22 1.68
CA HIS A 55 -0.06 13.89 0.38
C HIS A 55 -1.13 13.60 -0.70
N PRO A 56 -1.96 14.58 -1.09
CA PRO A 56 -3.09 14.36 -2.00
C PRO A 56 -2.66 13.89 -3.41
N ASP A 57 -1.46 14.22 -3.84
CA ASP A 57 -0.95 13.92 -5.19
C ASP A 57 0.13 12.83 -5.22
N ALA A 58 0.40 12.18 -4.08
CA ALA A 58 1.43 11.15 -3.99
C ALA A 58 1.17 9.93 -4.87
N VAL A 59 2.27 9.26 -5.24
CA VAL A 59 2.26 7.91 -5.77
C VAL A 59 2.68 6.96 -4.66
N VAL A 60 1.83 5.98 -4.35
CA VAL A 60 2.06 5.03 -3.25
C VAL A 60 2.28 3.65 -3.83
N THR A 61 3.28 2.92 -3.33
CA THR A 61 3.42 1.49 -3.64
C THR A 61 3.37 0.64 -2.37
N ALA A 62 2.71 -0.51 -2.46
CA ALA A 62 2.53 -1.40 -1.31
C ALA A 62 2.42 -2.87 -1.70
N ASN A 63 2.87 -3.76 -0.81
CA ASN A 63 2.62 -5.18 -0.94
C ASN A 63 1.21 -5.53 -0.47
N GLU A 64 0.50 -6.34 -1.24
CA GLU A 64 -0.69 -7.05 -0.80
C GLU A 64 -0.28 -8.26 0.04
N VAL A 65 -0.54 -8.18 1.34
CA VAL A 65 -0.18 -9.25 2.30
C VAL A 65 -1.38 -10.15 2.65
N GLY A 66 -2.53 -9.92 2.00
CA GLY A 66 -3.80 -10.60 2.30
C GLY A 66 -4.08 -11.87 1.51
N ALA A 67 -3.33 -12.12 0.41
CA ALA A 67 -3.63 -13.15 -0.59
C ALA A 67 -3.05 -14.55 -0.29
N GLY A 68 -2.30 -14.70 0.80
CA GLY A 68 -1.71 -15.98 1.23
C GLY A 68 -2.53 -16.68 2.31
N VAL A 69 -1.92 -17.70 2.93
CA VAL A 69 -2.47 -18.40 4.10
C VAL A 69 -2.54 -17.48 5.32
N VAL A 70 -3.45 -17.78 6.25
CA VAL A 70 -3.54 -17.03 7.52
C VAL A 70 -2.30 -17.32 8.38
N PRO A 71 -1.55 -16.31 8.83
CA PRO A 71 -0.37 -16.52 9.66
C PRO A 71 -0.70 -17.14 11.03
N MET A 72 0.20 -17.97 11.56
CA MET A 72 0.06 -18.54 12.90
C MET A 72 0.29 -17.50 13.99
N ALA A 73 1.32 -16.66 13.83
CA ALA A 73 1.66 -15.61 14.78
C ALA A 73 0.55 -14.54 14.82
N ALA A 74 0.22 -14.09 16.03
CA ALA A 74 -0.81 -13.07 16.24
C ALA A 74 -0.38 -11.71 15.63
N GLU A 75 0.90 -11.38 15.72
CA GLU A 75 1.47 -10.14 15.19
C GLU A 75 1.39 -10.08 13.66
N ASP A 76 1.69 -11.18 12.96
CA ASP A 76 1.57 -11.26 11.51
C ASP A 76 0.11 -11.19 11.04
N ARG A 77 -0.83 -11.76 11.81
CA ARG A 77 -2.27 -11.59 11.56
C ARG A 77 -2.69 -10.13 11.73
N ALA A 78 -2.26 -9.48 12.81
CA ALA A 78 -2.54 -8.08 13.06
C ALA A 78 -1.96 -7.17 11.96
N PHE A 79 -0.74 -7.48 11.50
CA PHE A 79 -0.11 -6.83 10.36
C PHE A 79 -0.93 -6.97 9.08
N ARG A 80 -1.28 -8.21 8.71
CA ARG A 80 -2.10 -8.50 7.52
C ARG A 80 -3.39 -7.67 7.50
N GLU A 81 -4.07 -7.65 8.64
CA GLU A 81 -5.33 -6.93 8.82
C GLU A 81 -5.15 -5.41 8.80
N ALA A 82 -4.07 -4.89 9.40
CA ALA A 82 -3.75 -3.47 9.40
C ALA A 82 -3.45 -2.95 7.99
N VAL A 83 -2.62 -3.66 7.23
CA VAL A 83 -2.29 -3.31 5.84
C VAL A 83 -3.54 -3.32 4.97
N GLY A 84 -4.37 -4.35 5.07
CA GLY A 84 -5.63 -4.42 4.31
C GLY A 84 -6.53 -3.22 4.58
N ARG A 85 -6.76 -2.89 5.87
CA ARG A 85 -7.61 -1.75 6.26
C ARG A 85 -7.06 -0.41 5.77
N ALA A 86 -5.76 -0.18 5.93
CA ALA A 86 -5.12 1.06 5.47
C ALA A 86 -5.16 1.19 3.95
N LEU A 87 -4.82 0.13 3.19
CA LEU A 87 -4.86 0.16 1.73
C LEU A 87 -6.26 0.34 1.16
N CYS A 88 -7.32 -0.14 1.82
CA CYS A 88 -8.69 0.19 1.41
C CYS A 88 -8.98 1.70 1.48
N VAL A 89 -8.45 2.40 2.49
CA VAL A 89 -8.57 3.87 2.59
C VAL A 89 -7.80 4.55 1.46
N ILE A 90 -6.53 4.19 1.26
CA ILE A 90 -5.70 4.74 0.18
C ILE A 90 -6.36 4.50 -1.18
N ALA A 91 -6.83 3.28 -1.47
CA ALA A 91 -7.52 2.93 -2.71
C ALA A 91 -8.84 3.71 -2.90
N GLY A 92 -9.55 3.99 -1.81
CA GLY A 92 -10.75 4.82 -1.81
C GLY A 92 -10.45 6.26 -2.28
N LYS A 93 -9.34 6.83 -1.81
CA LYS A 93 -8.89 8.20 -2.14
C LYS A 93 -8.08 8.31 -3.43
N ALA A 94 -7.45 7.23 -3.88
CA ALA A 94 -6.64 7.22 -5.10
C ALA A 94 -7.52 7.43 -6.34
N GLU A 95 -7.02 8.21 -7.29
CA GLU A 95 -7.64 8.36 -8.61
C GLU A 95 -7.47 7.08 -9.44
N GLN A 96 -6.31 6.44 -9.30
CA GLN A 96 -5.93 5.23 -10.01
C GLN A 96 -5.45 4.17 -9.02
N VAL A 97 -5.87 2.92 -9.24
CA VAL A 97 -5.30 1.76 -8.57
C VAL A 97 -4.79 0.77 -9.62
N THR A 98 -3.49 0.48 -9.59
CA THR A 98 -2.85 -0.49 -10.49
C THR A 98 -2.37 -1.68 -9.68
N ARG A 99 -2.77 -2.90 -10.06
CA ARG A 99 -2.16 -4.13 -9.56
C ARG A 99 -1.04 -4.57 -10.49
N CYS A 100 0.14 -4.81 -9.96
CA CYS A 100 1.29 -5.33 -10.68
C CYS A 100 1.47 -6.83 -10.43
N THR A 101 1.72 -7.60 -11.48
CA THR A 101 2.06 -9.02 -11.40
C THR A 101 3.11 -9.34 -12.46
N CYS A 102 4.25 -9.90 -12.06
CA CYS A 102 5.40 -10.15 -12.94
C CYS A 102 5.82 -8.92 -13.77
N GLY A 103 5.79 -7.72 -13.18
CA GLY A 103 6.11 -6.45 -13.85
C GLY A 103 4.98 -5.87 -14.70
N ILE A 104 3.85 -6.57 -14.82
CA ILE A 104 2.73 -6.18 -15.68
C ILE A 104 1.67 -5.48 -14.83
N GLY A 105 1.42 -4.20 -15.12
CA GLY A 105 0.38 -3.40 -14.49
C GLY A 105 -1.01 -3.62 -15.09
N VAL A 106 -2.00 -3.87 -14.24
CA VAL A 106 -3.42 -3.87 -14.59
C VAL A 106 -4.13 -2.81 -13.75
N ARG A 107 -4.70 -1.81 -14.40
CA ARG A 107 -5.52 -0.80 -13.73
C ARG A 107 -6.87 -1.42 -13.33
N ILE A 108 -7.18 -1.37 -12.04
CA ILE A 108 -8.41 -1.91 -11.45
C ILE A 108 -9.37 -0.82 -10.92
N LYS A 109 -8.91 0.44 -10.90
CA LYS A 109 -9.69 1.67 -10.71
C LYS A 109 -9.03 2.77 -11.54
#